data_AF-A0A9N9YML5-F1
#
_entry.id   AF-A0A9N9YML5-F1
#
_cell.length_a   1.000
_cell.length_b   1.000
_cell.length_c   1.000
_cell.angle_alpha   90.00
_cell.angle_beta   90.00
_cell.angle_gamma   90.00
#
_symmetry.space_group_name_H-M   'P 1'
#
loop_
_entity.id
_entity.type
_entity.pdbx_description
1 polymer ?
#
loop_
_entity_poly.entity_id
_entity_poly.type
_entity_poly.pdbx_seq_one_letter_code
_entity_poly.pdbx_strand_id
1 'polypeptide(L)'
;MANRGISWDPLVHSIQDLKEEGSKRLPKMYRGKYTYTNERVFNAGTADYYNEGAMDLITLRENEEAFNYFKIQPRILVNVDNVDISGEIFGFKTALPLAIGPAAMHKLAHPDGELATSRAAANIGVCMGLSSYATESIENVAAVGKGNPYVMQLSVLKDRNTTLQMLQRAEGHPTHTKEWTIACGYKAVFLTSDVPMLGRRLNEYRNSFILPDDMSWPNLLSDGKSELNGSATRGASGEEVLRRLNHDYDASLDWATAIPWLRKHTKLQIWVKGIYSVDDMQAATEYGVDGVLISNHGGRQLDGVPATIDVLRQCAPVAAGAIPIALDGGIRRGTDIFKALALGASHCFVGRIPIWGLAYNGQEGIELAFKILMHEFKVAMALAGTVSDITRDRISYKKSDGTLARL
;
A
#
# COMPACT_ATOMS: atom_id res chain seq x y z
N MET A 1 0.54 9.00 -39.52
CA MET A 1 1.57 8.27 -38.74
C MET A 1 0.84 7.43 -37.72
N ALA A 2 0.99 6.10 -37.75
CA ALA A 2 0.42 5.26 -36.70
C ALA A 2 1.22 5.52 -35.42
N ASN A 3 0.61 6.24 -34.48
CA ASN A 3 1.19 6.59 -33.18
C ASN A 3 1.26 5.34 -32.30
N ARG A 4 2.13 4.39 -32.64
CA ARG A 4 2.42 3.24 -31.79
C ARG A 4 3.44 3.72 -30.76
N GLY A 5 2.97 3.93 -29.52
CA GLY A 5 3.81 4.31 -28.40
C GLY A 5 4.93 3.30 -28.14
N ILE A 6 5.80 3.60 -27.19
CA ILE A 6 6.91 2.71 -26.83
C ILE A 6 6.34 1.43 -26.21
N SER A 7 6.70 0.27 -26.77
CA SER A 7 6.43 -1.03 -26.16
C SER A 7 7.67 -1.52 -25.42
N TRP A 8 7.58 -1.73 -24.11
CA TRP A 8 8.70 -2.25 -23.31
C TRP A 8 8.65 -3.76 -23.10
N ASP A 9 7.48 -4.37 -23.30
CA ASP A 9 7.22 -5.79 -23.15
C ASP A 9 6.22 -6.23 -24.23
N PRO A 10 6.29 -7.47 -24.74
CA PRO A 10 5.39 -7.95 -25.80
C PRO A 10 3.97 -8.30 -25.33
N LEU A 11 3.75 -8.49 -24.02
CA LEU A 11 2.46 -8.87 -23.43
C LEU A 11 1.87 -7.78 -22.55
N VAL A 12 2.72 -6.96 -21.93
CA VAL A 12 2.32 -5.95 -20.95
C VAL A 12 2.49 -4.55 -21.51
N HIS A 13 1.38 -3.93 -21.92
CA HIS A 13 1.35 -2.55 -22.41
C HIS A 13 0.70 -1.59 -21.40
N SER A 14 0.04 -2.11 -20.37
CA SER A 14 -0.65 -1.36 -19.34
C SER A 14 -0.61 -2.09 -17.99
N ILE A 15 -0.97 -1.38 -16.93
CA ILE A 15 -1.16 -1.99 -15.60
C ILE A 15 -2.27 -3.06 -15.61
N GLN A 16 -3.28 -2.93 -16.48
CA GLN A 16 -4.32 -3.93 -16.61
C GLN A 16 -3.77 -5.23 -17.22
N ASP A 17 -2.95 -5.14 -18.27
CA ASP A 17 -2.27 -6.31 -18.84
C ASP A 17 -1.35 -6.96 -17.81
N LEU A 18 -0.61 -6.15 -17.04
CA LEU A 18 0.24 -6.63 -15.97
C LEU A 18 -0.55 -7.37 -14.89
N LYS A 19 -1.71 -6.83 -14.48
CA LYS A 19 -2.61 -7.48 -13.54
C LYS A 19 -3.04 -8.84 -14.06
N GLU A 20 -3.45 -8.92 -15.32
CA GLU A 20 -3.91 -10.18 -15.94
C GLU A 20 -2.78 -11.21 -16.04
N GLU A 21 -1.64 -10.82 -16.60
CA GLU A 21 -0.50 -11.73 -16.81
C GLU A 21 0.20 -12.11 -15.49
N GLY A 22 0.37 -11.16 -14.57
CA GLY A 22 0.90 -11.42 -13.23
C GLY A 22 -0.01 -12.33 -12.42
N SER A 23 -1.33 -12.09 -12.45
CA SER A 23 -2.28 -12.94 -11.71
C SER A 23 -2.31 -14.38 -12.22
N LYS A 24 -2.12 -14.62 -13.52
CA LYS A 24 -2.03 -15.98 -14.09
C LYS A 24 -0.80 -16.75 -13.60
N ARG A 25 0.27 -16.04 -13.22
CA ARG A 25 1.54 -16.61 -12.75
C ARG A 25 1.61 -16.83 -11.24
N LEU A 26 0.66 -16.28 -10.49
CA LEU A 26 0.60 -16.50 -9.05
C LEU A 26 0.42 -17.99 -8.71
N PRO A 27 1.15 -18.52 -7.70
CA PRO A 27 1.02 -19.90 -7.29
C PRO A 27 -0.42 -20.27 -6.95
N LYS A 28 -0.84 -21.47 -7.33
CA LYS A 28 -2.11 -22.02 -6.87
C LYS A 28 -1.90 -22.56 -5.45
N MET A 29 -2.63 -22.03 -4.47
CA MET A 29 -2.68 -22.69 -3.18
C MET A 29 -3.59 -23.92 -3.27
N TYR A 30 -2.99 -25.08 -3.02
CA TYR A 30 -3.73 -26.33 -2.89
C TYR A 30 -4.20 -26.49 -1.44
N ARG A 31 -5.46 -26.88 -1.24
CA ARG A 31 -6.02 -27.18 0.08
C ARG A 31 -5.12 -28.18 0.81
N GLY A 32 -4.73 -27.84 2.05
CA GLY A 32 -4.13 -28.81 2.97
C GLY A 32 -5.06 -30.02 3.13
N LYS A 33 -4.48 -31.23 3.29
CA LYS A 33 -5.11 -32.57 3.28
C LYS A 33 -6.23 -32.85 4.32
N TYR A 34 -6.84 -31.84 4.94
CA TYR A 34 -7.77 -32.01 6.06
C TYR A 34 -9.18 -31.44 5.79
N THR A 35 -9.79 -31.76 4.65
CA THR A 35 -11.24 -31.59 4.49
C THR A 35 -11.89 -32.89 4.04
N TYR A 36 -12.67 -33.49 4.95
CA TYR A 36 -13.67 -34.51 4.65
C TYR A 36 -14.76 -33.87 3.77
N THR A 37 -14.57 -33.85 2.45
CA THR A 37 -15.62 -33.89 1.43
C THR A 37 -15.00 -33.64 0.06
N ASN A 38 -15.36 -34.51 -0.88
CA ASN A 38 -14.93 -34.52 -2.27
C ASN A 38 -15.24 -33.22 -3.02
N GLU A 39 -14.33 -32.86 -3.93
CA GLU A 39 -14.61 -32.24 -5.24
C GLU A 39 -14.96 -30.74 -5.37
N ARG A 40 -14.31 -29.84 -4.64
CA ARG A 40 -14.08 -28.46 -5.17
C ARG A 40 -12.68 -27.95 -4.87
N VAL A 41 -11.72 -28.29 -5.73
CA VAL A 41 -10.38 -27.69 -5.73
C VAL A 41 -10.49 -26.31 -6.40
N PHE A 42 -10.49 -25.23 -5.61
CA PHE A 42 -10.39 -23.88 -6.16
C PHE A 42 -8.92 -23.55 -6.46
N ASN A 43 -8.61 -23.44 -7.75
CA ASN A 43 -7.27 -23.28 -8.31
C ASN A 43 -6.69 -21.85 -8.20
N ALA A 44 -7.16 -21.00 -7.28
CA ALA A 44 -6.92 -19.54 -7.32
C ALA A 44 -6.45 -18.88 -6.00
N GLY A 45 -6.15 -19.66 -4.94
CA GLY A 45 -6.01 -19.12 -3.58
C GLY A 45 -5.05 -17.92 -3.39
N THR A 46 -3.88 -17.90 -4.02
CA THR A 46 -2.95 -16.75 -3.91
C THR A 46 -3.40 -15.55 -4.74
N ALA A 47 -3.92 -15.79 -5.95
CA ALA A 47 -4.45 -14.73 -6.80
C ALA A 47 -5.63 -14.03 -6.12
N ASP A 48 -6.54 -14.79 -5.55
CA ASP A 48 -7.69 -14.23 -4.84
C ASP A 48 -7.24 -13.43 -3.61
N TYR A 49 -6.26 -13.92 -2.84
CA TYR A 49 -5.72 -13.20 -1.68
C TYR A 49 -5.29 -11.77 -2.03
N TYR A 50 -4.58 -11.61 -3.15
CA TYR A 50 -4.12 -10.29 -3.58
C TYR A 50 -5.19 -9.48 -4.32
N ASN A 51 -5.95 -10.11 -5.20
CA ASN A 51 -6.85 -9.41 -6.13
C ASN A 51 -8.17 -8.98 -5.48
N GLU A 52 -8.60 -9.66 -4.41
CA GLU A 52 -9.88 -9.38 -3.78
C GLU A 52 -9.80 -8.38 -2.61
N GLY A 53 -10.96 -8.19 -1.99
CA GLY A 53 -11.26 -7.24 -0.93
C GLY A 53 -12.26 -7.83 0.06
N ALA A 54 -12.86 -6.96 0.87
CA ALA A 54 -13.86 -7.37 1.85
C ALA A 54 -15.23 -7.56 1.21
N MET A 55 -16.02 -8.47 1.79
CA MET A 55 -17.44 -8.69 1.52
C MET A 55 -17.77 -8.77 0.01
N ASP A 56 -18.52 -7.80 -0.52
CA ASP A 56 -19.08 -7.80 -1.87
C ASP A 56 -18.22 -7.02 -2.87
N LEU A 57 -17.00 -6.63 -2.44
CA LEU A 57 -15.99 -5.94 -3.21
C LEU A 57 -16.48 -4.57 -3.74
N ILE A 58 -17.43 -3.94 -3.05
CA ILE A 58 -18.03 -2.66 -3.47
C ILE A 58 -16.97 -1.58 -3.44
N THR A 59 -16.35 -1.35 -2.29
CA THR A 59 -15.30 -0.33 -2.11
C THR A 59 -14.07 -0.64 -2.97
N LEU A 60 -13.77 -1.93 -3.20
CA LEU A 60 -12.68 -2.33 -4.11
C LEU A 60 -12.90 -1.77 -5.52
N ARG A 61 -14.09 -1.96 -6.08
CA ARG A 61 -14.44 -1.47 -7.42
C ARG A 61 -14.56 0.05 -7.44
N GLU A 62 -15.23 0.63 -6.45
CA GLU A 62 -15.43 2.07 -6.35
C GLU A 62 -14.11 2.85 -6.29
N ASN A 63 -13.08 2.31 -5.62
CA ASN A 63 -11.75 2.91 -5.61
C ASN A 63 -11.18 3.13 -7.01
N GLU A 64 -11.40 2.20 -7.94
CA GLU A 64 -10.93 2.34 -9.33
C GLU A 64 -11.88 3.24 -10.14
N GLU A 65 -13.20 3.05 -9.98
CA GLU A 65 -14.22 3.77 -10.74
C GLU A 65 -14.26 5.27 -10.41
N ALA A 66 -14.04 5.65 -9.15
CA ALA A 66 -14.21 7.02 -8.68
C ALA A 66 -13.25 8.02 -9.34
N PHE A 67 -12.05 7.59 -9.73
CA PHE A 67 -11.13 8.43 -10.51
C PHE A 67 -11.75 8.90 -11.82
N ASN A 68 -12.71 8.18 -12.39
CA ASN A 68 -13.36 8.56 -13.65
C ASN A 68 -14.35 9.72 -13.49
N TYR A 69 -14.82 10.04 -12.28
CA TYR A 69 -15.68 11.21 -12.05
C TYR A 69 -14.92 12.53 -12.20
N PHE A 70 -13.61 12.51 -11.98
CA PHE A 70 -12.71 13.66 -12.12
C PHE A 70 -12.15 13.73 -13.54
N LYS A 71 -12.30 14.89 -14.18
CA LYS A 71 -11.84 15.18 -15.54
C LYS A 71 -10.68 16.16 -15.48
N ILE A 72 -9.59 15.83 -16.18
CA ILE A 72 -8.46 16.75 -16.35
C ILE A 72 -8.88 17.83 -17.35
N GLN A 73 -8.62 19.08 -17.03
CA GLN A 73 -8.90 20.26 -17.85
C GLN A 73 -7.60 20.74 -18.51
N PRO A 74 -7.34 20.42 -19.80
CA PRO A 74 -6.09 20.75 -20.45
C PRO A 74 -5.92 22.25 -20.68
N ARG A 75 -4.65 22.69 -20.69
CA ARG A 75 -4.21 23.97 -21.24
C ARG A 75 -3.50 23.71 -22.56
N ILE A 76 -3.91 24.41 -23.61
CA ILE A 76 -3.28 24.32 -24.95
C ILE A 76 -2.24 25.42 -25.14
N LEU A 77 -1.33 25.22 -26.11
CA LEU A 77 -0.22 26.15 -26.42
C LEU A 77 0.70 26.44 -25.22
N VAL A 78 0.90 25.44 -24.35
CA VAL A 78 1.90 25.46 -23.27
C VAL A 78 3.14 24.74 -23.75
N ASN A 79 4.33 25.29 -23.49
CA ASN A 79 5.58 24.60 -23.77
C ASN A 79 5.73 23.41 -22.80
N VAL A 80 5.77 22.19 -23.34
CA VAL A 80 5.87 20.93 -22.59
C VAL A 80 7.10 20.11 -22.97
N ASP A 81 8.13 20.77 -23.53
CA ASP A 81 9.38 20.11 -23.94
C ASP A 81 10.11 19.48 -22.73
N ASN A 82 9.98 20.10 -21.55
CA ASN A 82 10.65 19.69 -20.31
C ASN A 82 9.64 19.48 -19.17
N VAL A 83 8.93 18.35 -19.21
CA VAL A 83 8.06 17.92 -18.09
C VAL A 83 8.89 17.25 -17.00
N ASP A 84 8.87 17.82 -15.80
CA ASP A 84 9.41 17.21 -14.59
C ASP A 84 8.33 16.40 -13.88
N ILE A 85 8.57 15.10 -13.75
CA ILE A 85 7.67 14.17 -13.05
C ILE A 85 8.19 13.78 -11.68
N SER A 86 9.31 14.34 -11.22
CA SER A 86 9.88 14.01 -9.91
C SER A 86 9.00 14.49 -8.77
N GLY A 87 9.19 13.90 -7.59
CA GLY A 87 8.46 14.25 -6.37
C GLY A 87 9.39 14.34 -5.17
N GLU A 88 8.78 14.57 -4.00
CA GLU A 88 9.46 14.50 -2.71
C GLU A 88 8.61 13.69 -1.73
N ILE A 89 9.21 12.68 -1.10
CA ILE A 89 8.54 11.80 -0.15
C ILE A 89 9.45 11.62 1.07
N PHE A 90 8.94 11.92 2.26
CA PHE A 90 9.69 11.91 3.54
C PHE A 90 10.97 12.77 3.53
N GLY A 91 11.00 13.85 2.75
CA GLY A 91 12.17 14.72 2.59
C GLY A 91 13.20 14.23 1.57
N PHE A 92 12.89 13.20 0.79
CA PHE A 92 13.77 12.65 -0.26
C PHE A 92 13.20 12.92 -1.64
N LYS A 93 14.04 13.40 -2.55
CA LYS A 93 13.69 13.50 -3.96
C LYS A 93 13.46 12.10 -4.55
N THR A 94 12.33 11.92 -5.21
CA THR A 94 11.94 10.66 -5.88
C THR A 94 11.76 10.88 -7.38
N ALA A 95 11.90 9.81 -8.16
CA ALA A 95 11.71 9.85 -9.61
C ALA A 95 10.24 10.10 -10.03
N LEU A 96 9.31 9.86 -9.11
CA LEU A 96 7.87 10.01 -9.28
C LEU A 96 7.24 10.32 -7.91
N PRO A 97 6.17 11.15 -7.81
CA PRO A 97 5.36 11.32 -6.60
C PRO A 97 4.46 10.08 -6.32
N LEU A 98 5.05 8.90 -6.44
CA LEU A 98 4.44 7.59 -6.24
C LEU A 98 5.45 6.69 -5.54
N ALA A 99 5.00 5.98 -4.51
CA ALA A 99 5.79 5.01 -3.76
C ALA A 99 5.14 3.62 -3.78
N ILE A 100 5.94 2.61 -3.44
CA ILE A 100 5.43 1.25 -3.19
C ILE A 100 4.79 1.25 -1.80
N GLY A 101 3.50 0.94 -1.73
CA GLY A 101 2.77 0.86 -0.46
C GLY A 101 3.04 -0.45 0.28
N PRO A 102 2.85 -0.48 1.62
CA PRO A 102 3.01 -1.71 2.39
C PRO A 102 1.98 -2.75 1.96
N ALA A 103 2.47 -3.92 1.56
CA ALA A 103 1.68 -5.11 1.31
C ALA A 103 2.36 -6.30 2.01
N ALA A 104 1.55 -7.27 2.45
CA ALA A 104 2.04 -8.41 3.20
C ALA A 104 2.49 -9.54 2.26
N MET A 105 3.41 -10.36 2.75
CA MET A 105 3.75 -11.69 2.23
C MET A 105 4.16 -11.73 0.75
N HIS A 106 5.11 -10.90 0.32
CA HIS A 106 5.49 -10.84 -1.10
C HIS A 106 6.06 -12.17 -1.62
N LYS A 107 6.59 -13.05 -0.75
CA LYS A 107 7.08 -14.38 -1.14
C LYS A 107 5.99 -15.31 -1.70
N LEU A 108 4.71 -15.01 -1.45
CA LEU A 108 3.61 -15.71 -2.12
C LEU A 108 3.55 -15.39 -3.62
N ALA A 109 4.02 -14.22 -4.05
CA ALA A 109 4.04 -13.83 -5.45
C ALA A 109 5.32 -14.28 -6.18
N HIS A 110 6.47 -14.26 -5.51
CA HIS A 110 7.76 -14.65 -6.07
C HIS A 110 8.76 -15.00 -4.96
N PRO A 111 9.65 -16.01 -5.11
CA PRO A 111 10.58 -16.42 -4.06
C PRO A 111 11.45 -15.29 -3.48
N ASP A 112 11.88 -14.33 -4.31
CA ASP A 112 12.66 -13.18 -3.86
C ASP A 112 11.87 -12.15 -3.02
N GLY A 113 10.54 -12.23 -3.03
CA GLY A 113 9.62 -11.44 -2.19
C GLY A 113 9.97 -9.96 -2.07
N GLU A 114 10.00 -9.49 -0.83
CA GLU A 114 10.27 -8.10 -0.47
C GLU A 114 11.68 -7.64 -0.86
N LEU A 115 12.65 -8.55 -1.02
CA LEU A 115 14.01 -8.18 -1.46
C LEU A 115 14.02 -7.73 -2.91
N ALA A 116 13.29 -8.42 -3.80
CA ALA A 116 13.13 -7.97 -5.18
C ALA A 116 12.37 -6.63 -5.25
N THR A 117 11.33 -6.46 -4.42
CA THR A 117 10.61 -5.18 -4.33
C THR A 117 11.52 -4.05 -3.86
N SER A 118 12.37 -4.30 -2.87
CA SER A 118 13.32 -3.34 -2.33
C SER A 118 14.36 -2.91 -3.37
N ARG A 119 14.93 -3.87 -4.12
CA ARG A 119 15.86 -3.57 -5.22
C ARG A 119 15.17 -2.78 -6.34
N ALA A 120 13.95 -3.15 -6.72
CA ALA A 120 13.17 -2.41 -7.72
C ALA A 120 12.93 -0.96 -7.26
N ALA A 121 12.46 -0.75 -6.04
CA ALA A 121 12.21 0.58 -5.48
C ALA A 121 13.46 1.47 -5.55
N ALA A 122 14.61 0.93 -5.13
CA ALA A 122 15.89 1.63 -5.19
C ALA A 122 16.33 1.93 -6.64
N ASN A 123 16.16 0.99 -7.57
CA ASN A 123 16.55 1.18 -8.97
C ASN A 123 15.66 2.20 -9.70
N ILE A 124 14.35 2.20 -9.40
CA ILE A 124 13.38 3.17 -9.94
C ILE A 124 13.60 4.55 -9.31
N GLY A 125 14.09 4.61 -8.07
CA GLY A 125 14.25 5.84 -7.29
C GLY A 125 12.96 6.28 -6.61
N VAL A 126 12.22 5.34 -6.00
CA VAL A 126 10.97 5.59 -5.27
C VAL A 126 11.00 4.98 -3.87
N CYS A 127 10.26 5.58 -2.93
CA CYS A 127 10.13 5.05 -1.57
C CYS A 127 9.41 3.71 -1.54
N MET A 128 9.68 2.91 -0.50
CA MET A 128 8.99 1.65 -0.23
C MET A 128 8.45 1.60 1.20
N GLY A 129 7.17 1.26 1.33
CA GLY A 129 6.57 0.83 2.59
C GLY A 129 6.75 -0.67 2.80
N LEU A 130 7.29 -1.07 3.95
CA LEU A 130 7.38 -2.47 4.37
C LEU A 130 6.24 -2.79 5.35
N SER A 131 5.53 -3.90 5.15
CA SER A 131 4.51 -4.36 6.10
C SER A 131 5.12 -5.06 7.31
N SER A 132 4.48 -4.93 8.47
CA SER A 132 4.77 -5.80 9.63
C SER A 132 4.54 -7.29 9.32
N TYR A 133 3.64 -7.60 8.38
CA TYR A 133 3.37 -8.97 7.90
C TYR A 133 4.18 -9.34 6.64
N ALA A 134 5.32 -8.68 6.43
CA ALA A 134 6.26 -9.06 5.39
C ALA A 134 6.81 -10.48 5.64
N THR A 135 7.13 -11.18 4.56
CA THR A 135 7.84 -12.47 4.58
C THR A 135 9.36 -12.32 4.65
N GLU A 136 9.83 -11.11 4.93
CA GLU A 136 11.25 -10.81 5.08
C GLU A 136 11.49 -9.72 6.14
N SER A 137 12.68 -9.73 6.73
CA SER A 137 13.02 -8.86 7.85
C SER A 137 13.25 -7.40 7.41
N ILE A 138 12.95 -6.47 8.32
CA ILE A 138 13.25 -5.03 8.19
C ILE A 138 14.71 -4.79 7.74
N GLU A 139 15.65 -5.52 8.35
CA GLU A 139 17.08 -5.37 8.13
C GLU A 139 17.50 -5.85 6.74
N ASN A 140 17.06 -7.04 6.31
CA ASN A 140 17.41 -7.58 5.01
C ASN A 140 16.81 -6.74 3.86
N VAL A 141 15.58 -6.25 4.04
CA VAL A 141 14.93 -5.35 3.09
C VAL A 141 15.72 -4.05 2.95
N ALA A 142 16.12 -3.41 4.07
CA ALA A 142 16.91 -2.19 4.03
C ALA A 142 18.31 -2.41 3.43
N ALA A 143 18.96 -3.53 3.76
CA ALA A 143 20.32 -3.85 3.31
C ALA A 143 20.44 -3.90 1.78
N VAL A 144 19.48 -4.52 1.09
CA VAL A 144 19.48 -4.60 -0.39
C VAL A 144 19.06 -3.29 -1.06
N GLY A 145 18.43 -2.40 -0.29
CA GLY A 145 17.95 -1.08 -0.71
C GLY A 145 19.01 0.00 -0.90
N LYS A 146 20.22 -0.22 -0.38
CA LYS A 146 21.38 0.69 -0.52
C LYS A 146 21.07 2.16 -0.17
N GLY A 147 20.28 2.39 0.89
CA GLY A 147 19.93 3.73 1.37
C GLY A 147 18.65 4.32 0.80
N ASN A 148 17.86 3.54 0.07
CA ASN A 148 16.52 3.94 -0.37
C ASN A 148 15.64 4.38 0.84
N PRO A 149 14.77 5.39 0.69
CA PRO A 149 13.84 5.79 1.75
C PRO A 149 12.75 4.75 1.99
N TYR A 150 12.63 4.30 3.25
CA TYR A 150 11.62 3.34 3.69
C TYR A 150 10.66 3.91 4.74
N VAL A 151 9.45 3.35 4.74
CA VAL A 151 8.48 3.52 5.83
C VAL A 151 8.07 2.15 6.38
N MET A 152 8.03 2.03 7.70
CA MET A 152 7.63 0.79 8.36
C MET A 152 6.15 0.86 8.68
N GLN A 153 5.35 -0.03 8.13
CA GLN A 153 3.94 -0.12 8.46
C GLN A 153 3.72 -1.08 9.62
N LEU A 154 2.95 -0.65 10.60
CA LEU A 154 2.51 -1.48 11.72
C LEU A 154 1.10 -1.15 12.15
N SER A 155 0.45 -2.11 12.79
CA SER A 155 -0.67 -1.86 13.69
C SER A 155 -0.16 -2.11 15.11
N VAL A 156 -0.64 -1.35 16.09
CA VAL A 156 -0.22 -1.61 17.47
C VAL A 156 -0.92 -2.89 17.92
N LEU A 157 -0.11 -3.86 18.35
CA LEU A 157 -0.57 -5.17 18.80
C LEU A 157 -0.88 -5.12 20.29
N LYS A 158 -1.71 -6.04 20.77
CA LYS A 158 -1.94 -6.21 22.22
C LYS A 158 -0.62 -6.40 22.97
N ASP A 159 0.27 -7.23 22.42
CA ASP A 159 1.66 -7.22 22.87
C ASP A 159 2.41 -5.97 22.36
N ARG A 160 2.46 -4.95 23.21
CA ARG A 160 3.20 -3.72 22.95
C ARG A 160 4.70 -3.95 22.77
N ASN A 161 5.27 -5.00 23.35
CA ASN A 161 6.71 -5.25 23.24
C ASN A 161 7.10 -5.58 21.79
N THR A 162 6.30 -6.40 21.09
CA THR A 162 6.51 -6.67 19.66
C THR A 162 6.47 -5.40 18.82
N THR A 163 5.51 -4.49 19.07
CA THR A 163 5.47 -3.18 18.40
C THR A 163 6.70 -2.32 18.72
N LEU A 164 7.14 -2.27 19.98
CA LEU A 164 8.34 -1.52 20.38
C LEU A 164 9.61 -2.04 19.71
N GLN A 165 9.77 -3.36 19.63
CA GLN A 165 10.92 -3.97 18.95
C GLN A 165 10.94 -3.62 17.46
N MET A 166 9.79 -3.64 16.78
CA MET A 166 9.70 -3.20 15.38
C MET A 166 10.10 -1.73 15.21
N LEU A 167 9.63 -0.83 16.08
CA LEU A 167 10.01 0.59 16.05
C LEU A 167 11.51 0.78 16.23
N GLN A 168 12.10 0.11 17.22
CA GLN A 168 13.54 0.17 17.51
C GLN A 168 14.38 -0.35 16.35
N ARG A 169 13.99 -1.47 15.75
CA ARG A 169 14.65 -2.08 14.58
C ARG A 169 14.56 -1.18 13.35
N ALA A 170 13.39 -0.61 13.07
CA ALA A 170 13.21 0.31 11.93
C ALA A 170 14.03 1.59 12.07
N GLU A 171 14.06 2.18 13.27
CA GLU A 171 14.85 3.38 13.57
C GLU A 171 16.38 3.10 13.55
N GLY A 172 16.79 1.85 13.81
CA GLY A 172 18.19 1.43 13.81
C GLY A 172 18.85 1.50 15.18
N HIS A 173 18.09 1.37 16.27
CA HIS A 173 18.66 1.25 17.61
C HIS A 173 19.46 -0.06 17.74
N PRO A 174 20.62 -0.06 18.43
CA PRO A 174 21.33 -1.29 18.74
C PRO A 174 20.42 -2.19 19.58
N THR A 175 20.05 -3.34 19.05
CA THR A 175 19.29 -4.35 19.81
C THR A 175 20.26 -5.25 20.58
N HIS A 176 19.78 -5.90 21.65
CA HIS A 176 20.62 -6.74 22.52
C HIS A 176 21.10 -8.06 21.88
N THR A 177 20.67 -8.37 20.65
CA THR A 177 21.12 -9.55 19.93
C THR A 177 22.20 -9.17 18.91
N LYS A 178 23.32 -9.90 18.89
CA LYS A 178 24.49 -9.64 18.04
C LYS A 178 24.23 -9.74 16.53
N GLU A 179 23.02 -10.12 16.11
CA GLU A 179 22.67 -10.46 14.73
C GLU A 179 22.20 -9.25 13.89
N TRP A 180 21.77 -8.15 14.52
CA TRP A 180 21.21 -6.99 13.81
C TRP A 180 22.17 -5.79 13.87
N THR A 181 23.16 -5.76 12.98
CA THR A 181 24.24 -4.74 12.99
C THR A 181 24.03 -3.60 11.99
N ILE A 182 22.90 -3.56 11.28
CA ILE A 182 22.63 -2.53 10.26
C ILE A 182 21.63 -1.53 10.84
N ALA A 183 22.02 -0.25 10.93
CA ALA A 183 21.05 0.82 11.12
C ALA A 183 20.13 0.85 9.88
N CYS A 184 18.86 0.44 10.06
CA CYS A 184 17.92 0.28 8.95
C CYS A 184 17.54 1.62 8.31
N GLY A 185 17.60 2.72 9.07
CA GLY A 185 17.50 4.08 8.55
C GLY A 185 16.15 4.41 7.90
N TYR A 186 15.07 3.73 8.32
CA TYR A 186 13.70 4.05 7.92
C TYR A 186 13.41 5.52 8.26
N LYS A 187 12.49 6.15 7.53
CA LYS A 187 12.19 7.58 7.64
C LYS A 187 10.89 7.85 8.40
N ALA A 188 9.98 6.90 8.31
CA ALA A 188 8.66 7.03 8.89
C ALA A 188 8.15 5.68 9.43
N VAL A 189 7.11 5.77 10.25
CA VAL A 189 6.22 4.69 10.62
C VAL A 189 4.80 5.02 10.14
N PHE A 190 4.15 4.05 9.51
CA PHE A 190 2.73 4.08 9.21
C PHE A 190 1.99 3.37 10.33
N LEU A 191 1.30 4.15 11.18
CA LEU A 191 0.29 3.62 12.09
C LEU A 191 -0.96 3.30 11.28
N THR A 192 -1.18 2.03 10.98
CA THR A 192 -2.40 1.57 10.31
C THR A 192 -3.55 1.50 11.31
N SER A 193 -4.52 2.42 11.18
CA SER A 193 -5.69 2.55 12.04
C SER A 193 -6.97 1.92 11.46
N ASP A 194 -6.96 1.47 10.20
CA ASP A 194 -8.10 0.88 9.49
C ASP A 194 -8.29 -0.64 9.71
N VAL A 195 -7.49 -1.24 10.61
CA VAL A 195 -7.54 -2.66 10.97
C VAL A 195 -7.63 -2.88 12.49
N PRO A 196 -8.61 -2.30 13.21
CA PRO A 196 -8.86 -2.69 14.60
C PRO A 196 -9.38 -4.14 14.68
N MET A 197 -10.00 -4.60 13.58
CA MET A 197 -10.43 -5.97 13.31
C MET A 197 -10.10 -6.29 11.85
N LEU A 198 -9.81 -7.55 11.54
CA LEU A 198 -9.55 -7.94 10.16
C LEU A 198 -10.84 -7.91 9.32
N GLY A 199 -10.77 -7.30 8.14
CA GLY A 199 -11.89 -7.29 7.20
C GLY A 199 -12.25 -8.69 6.72
N ARG A 200 -13.53 -8.94 6.49
CA ARG A 200 -14.02 -10.26 6.10
C ARG A 200 -13.88 -10.47 4.59
N ARG A 201 -12.83 -11.18 4.17
CA ARG A 201 -12.50 -11.45 2.75
C ARG A 201 -12.99 -12.85 2.37
N LEU A 202 -14.14 -12.93 1.72
CA LEU A 202 -14.90 -14.19 1.58
C LEU A 202 -14.13 -15.30 0.85
N ASN A 203 -13.28 -14.93 -0.10
CA ASN A 203 -12.36 -15.84 -0.77
C ASN A 203 -11.35 -16.50 0.17
N GLU A 204 -10.77 -15.77 1.12
CA GLU A 204 -9.83 -16.35 2.09
C GLU A 204 -10.51 -17.46 2.91
N TYR A 205 -11.79 -17.29 3.26
CA TYR A 205 -12.60 -18.34 3.90
C TYR A 205 -12.91 -19.52 2.95
N ARG A 206 -13.32 -19.25 1.71
CA ARG A 206 -13.66 -20.29 0.71
C ARG A 206 -12.46 -21.13 0.30
N ASN A 207 -11.29 -20.50 0.27
CA ASN A 207 -10.02 -21.11 -0.13
C ASN A 207 -9.21 -21.64 1.07
N SER A 208 -9.66 -21.37 2.30
CA SER A 208 -8.95 -21.73 3.54
C SER A 208 -7.49 -21.25 3.49
N PHE A 209 -7.33 -19.94 3.26
CA PHE A 209 -6.02 -19.31 3.11
C PHE A 209 -5.14 -19.58 4.33
N ILE A 210 -3.93 -20.09 4.09
CA ILE A 210 -2.90 -20.33 5.11
C ILE A 210 -1.54 -19.89 4.56
N LEU A 211 -0.61 -19.56 5.44
CA LEU A 211 0.77 -19.27 5.04
C LEU A 211 1.51 -20.60 4.71
N PRO A 212 2.25 -20.69 3.59
CA PRO A 212 3.05 -21.86 3.23
C PRO A 212 4.09 -22.26 4.28
N ASP A 213 4.56 -23.52 4.20
CA ASP A 213 5.33 -24.11 5.29
C ASP A 213 6.71 -23.49 5.53
N ASP A 214 7.28 -22.96 4.46
CA ASP A 214 8.60 -22.35 4.33
C ASP A 214 8.59 -20.82 4.53
N MET A 215 7.47 -20.26 5.00
CA MET A 215 7.30 -18.82 5.22
C MET A 215 6.95 -18.51 6.68
N SER A 216 7.30 -17.29 7.10
CA SER A 216 7.04 -16.74 8.44
C SER A 216 6.93 -15.21 8.37
N TRP A 217 6.57 -14.57 9.49
CA TRP A 217 6.56 -13.11 9.66
C TRP A 217 7.68 -12.67 10.60
N PRO A 218 8.91 -12.51 10.11
CA PRO A 218 10.09 -12.23 10.95
C PRO A 218 10.01 -10.89 11.70
N ASN A 219 9.20 -9.95 11.25
CA ASN A 219 9.02 -8.67 11.95
C ASN A 219 8.07 -8.78 13.15
N LEU A 220 7.20 -9.79 13.14
CA LEU A 220 6.32 -10.14 14.25
C LEU A 220 6.88 -11.27 15.12
N LEU A 221 8.05 -11.81 14.80
CA LEU A 221 8.61 -13.00 15.45
C LEU A 221 7.62 -14.18 15.47
N SER A 222 6.86 -14.33 14.38
CA SER A 222 5.72 -15.25 14.25
C SER A 222 5.94 -16.23 13.09
N ASP A 223 5.45 -17.46 13.24
CA ASP A 223 5.39 -18.44 12.16
C ASP A 223 4.23 -18.18 11.17
N GLY A 224 3.32 -17.25 11.49
CA GLY A 224 2.16 -16.82 10.71
C GLY A 224 1.05 -17.85 10.54
N LYS A 225 1.38 -19.15 10.56
CA LYS A 225 0.42 -20.25 10.41
C LYS A 225 -0.45 -20.37 11.64
N SER A 226 0.13 -20.21 12.82
CA SER A 226 -0.61 -20.34 14.06
C SER A 226 -1.77 -19.34 14.06
N GLU A 227 -1.56 -18.13 13.54
CA GLU A 227 -2.52 -17.03 13.47
C GLU A 227 -3.57 -17.20 12.36
N LEU A 228 -3.19 -17.71 11.17
CA LEU A 228 -4.10 -17.87 10.03
C LEU A 228 -4.94 -19.15 10.06
N ASN A 229 -4.55 -20.17 10.84
CA ASN A 229 -5.20 -21.49 10.82
C ASN A 229 -6.62 -21.57 11.38
N GLY A 230 -7.31 -20.44 11.62
CA GLY A 230 -8.77 -20.24 11.64
C GLY A 230 -9.63 -21.16 12.52
N SER A 231 -9.04 -22.12 13.20
CA SER A 231 -9.73 -23.12 13.99
C SER A 231 -9.58 -22.72 15.44
N ALA A 232 -10.71 -22.36 16.04
CA ALA A 232 -10.97 -22.82 17.39
C ALA A 232 -10.98 -24.35 17.35
N THR A 233 -9.82 -24.99 17.21
CA THR A 233 -9.72 -26.43 17.43
C THR A 233 -9.99 -26.64 18.91
N ARG A 234 -11.08 -27.34 19.22
CA ARG A 234 -11.11 -28.16 20.44
C ARG A 234 -9.80 -28.97 20.42
N GLY A 235 -8.86 -28.63 21.31
CA GLY A 235 -7.54 -29.26 21.36
C GLY A 235 -6.34 -28.38 21.04
N ALA A 236 -6.49 -27.07 20.74
CA ALA A 236 -5.34 -26.15 20.73
C ALA A 236 -4.69 -26.11 22.12
N SER A 237 -3.36 -26.19 22.16
CA SER A 237 -2.61 -26.05 23.40
C SER A 237 -2.73 -24.63 23.96
N GLY A 238 -2.59 -24.47 25.28
CA GLY A 238 -2.65 -23.14 25.92
C GLY A 238 -1.63 -22.16 25.36
N GLU A 239 -0.47 -22.64 24.92
CA GLU A 239 0.58 -21.82 24.29
C GLU A 239 0.21 -21.31 22.90
N GLU A 240 -0.50 -22.11 22.09
CA GLU A 240 -0.98 -21.68 20.75
C GLU A 240 -2.06 -20.61 20.87
N VAL A 241 -2.94 -20.73 21.86
CA VAL A 241 -3.96 -19.71 22.15
C VAL A 241 -3.31 -18.41 22.63
N LEU A 242 -2.33 -18.48 23.54
CA LEU A 242 -1.62 -17.30 24.04
C LEU A 242 -0.80 -16.61 22.94
N ARG A 243 -0.12 -17.36 22.05
CA ARG A 243 0.61 -16.78 20.90
C ARG A 243 -0.31 -16.02 19.95
N ARG A 244 -1.49 -16.57 19.63
CA ARG A 244 -2.51 -15.87 18.83
C ARG A 244 -2.94 -14.55 19.47
N LEU A 245 -3.27 -14.60 20.77
CA LEU A 245 -3.74 -13.42 21.50
C LEU A 245 -2.68 -12.30 21.58
N ASN A 246 -1.39 -12.64 21.56
CA ASN A 246 -0.31 -11.66 21.61
C ASN A 246 -0.16 -10.87 20.30
N HIS A 247 -0.42 -11.50 19.14
CA HIS A 247 -0.36 -10.85 17.82
C HIS A 247 -1.70 -10.30 17.32
N ASP A 248 -2.74 -10.32 18.16
CA ASP A 248 -3.99 -9.64 17.86
C ASP A 248 -3.78 -8.12 17.79
N TYR A 249 -4.52 -7.48 16.89
CA TYR A 249 -4.67 -6.03 16.87
C TYR A 249 -5.23 -5.53 18.19
N ASP A 250 -4.72 -4.40 18.67
CA ASP A 250 -5.34 -3.73 19.80
C ASP A 250 -6.50 -2.85 19.34
N ALA A 251 -7.72 -3.37 19.49
CA ALA A 251 -8.95 -2.65 19.16
C ALA A 251 -9.29 -1.51 20.15
N SER A 252 -8.52 -1.32 21.23
CA SER A 252 -8.73 -0.24 22.21
C SER A 252 -7.95 1.04 21.91
N LEU A 253 -7.17 1.07 20.82
CA LEU A 253 -6.40 2.25 20.45
C LEU A 253 -7.30 3.44 20.13
N ASP A 254 -6.91 4.59 20.65
CA ASP A 254 -7.50 5.89 20.32
C ASP A 254 -6.40 6.93 20.06
N TRP A 255 -6.80 8.08 19.53
CA TRP A 255 -5.89 9.20 19.26
C TRP A 255 -5.12 9.66 20.51
N ALA A 256 -5.82 9.73 21.65
CA ALA A 256 -5.31 10.24 22.91
C ALA A 256 -4.18 9.39 23.51
N THR A 257 -4.17 8.09 23.22
CA THR A 257 -3.18 7.15 23.74
C THR A 257 -2.15 6.75 22.71
N ALA A 258 -2.56 6.50 21.46
CA ALA A 258 -1.67 5.93 20.44
C ALA A 258 -0.58 6.93 20.00
N ILE A 259 -0.95 8.17 19.68
CA ILE A 259 0.01 9.17 19.16
C ILE A 259 1.03 9.57 20.23
N PRO A 260 0.65 9.93 21.47
CA PRO A 260 1.62 10.24 22.52
C PRO A 260 2.52 9.05 22.85
N TRP A 261 1.98 7.83 22.83
CA TRP A 261 2.78 6.62 23.04
C TRP A 261 3.81 6.42 21.93
N LEU A 262 3.45 6.54 20.65
CA LEU A 262 4.42 6.43 19.56
C LEU A 262 5.51 7.51 19.65
N ARG A 263 5.13 8.77 19.88
CA ARG A 263 6.07 9.90 20.02
C ARG A 263 7.09 9.69 21.15
N LYS A 264 6.70 8.97 22.22
CA LYS A 264 7.60 8.61 23.32
C LYS A 264 8.65 7.56 22.91
N HIS A 265 8.33 6.68 21.96
CA HIS A 265 9.12 5.48 21.67
C HIS A 265 9.83 5.49 20.30
N THR A 266 9.61 6.48 19.45
CA THR A 266 10.35 6.62 18.20
C THR A 266 10.63 8.07 17.81
N LYS A 267 11.70 8.27 17.04
CA LYS A 267 12.03 9.54 16.36
C LYS A 267 11.69 9.55 14.86
N LEU A 268 11.19 8.44 14.34
CA LEU A 268 10.67 8.36 12.98
C LEU A 268 9.48 9.32 12.79
N GLN A 269 9.26 9.77 11.55
CA GLN A 269 8.02 10.47 11.23
C GLN A 269 6.82 9.54 11.48
N ILE A 270 5.80 10.03 12.17
CA ILE A 270 4.57 9.28 12.45
C ILE A 270 3.53 9.71 11.44
N TRP A 271 3.12 8.77 10.60
CA TRP A 271 2.04 8.94 9.65
C TRP A 271 0.87 8.05 10.02
N VAL A 272 -0.36 8.58 10.01
CA VAL A 272 -1.55 7.78 10.26
C VAL A 272 -2.13 7.31 8.93
N LYS A 273 -2.14 5.99 8.73
CA LYS A 273 -2.70 5.32 7.55
C LYS A 273 -4.08 4.78 7.85
N GLY A 274 -5.04 5.10 6.98
CA GLY A 274 -6.42 4.67 7.13
C GLY A 274 -7.35 5.80 7.55
N ILE A 275 -7.06 7.03 7.10
CA ILE A 275 -7.95 8.19 7.31
C ILE A 275 -9.11 8.11 6.31
N TYR A 276 -10.34 8.19 6.83
CA TYR A 276 -11.58 8.04 6.07
C TYR A 276 -12.53 9.23 6.14
N SER A 277 -12.26 10.20 7.00
CA SER A 277 -13.20 11.25 7.34
C SER A 277 -12.50 12.59 7.55
N VAL A 278 -13.29 13.67 7.45
CA VAL A 278 -12.85 15.02 7.80
C VAL A 278 -12.54 15.12 9.30
N ASP A 279 -13.31 14.42 10.15
CA ASP A 279 -13.12 14.43 11.60
C ASP A 279 -11.75 13.84 11.99
N ASP A 280 -11.37 12.72 11.37
CA ASP A 280 -10.04 12.11 11.59
C ASP A 280 -8.91 12.95 10.99
N MET A 281 -9.17 13.71 9.92
CA MET A 281 -8.20 14.68 9.38
C MET A 281 -7.95 15.83 10.36
N GLN A 282 -9.01 16.32 11.01
CA GLN A 282 -8.91 17.34 12.06
C GLN A 282 -8.13 16.78 13.25
N ALA A 283 -8.48 15.59 13.73
CA ALA A 283 -7.76 14.93 14.81
C ALA A 283 -6.26 14.74 14.47
N ALA A 284 -5.94 14.27 13.26
CA ALA A 284 -4.54 14.14 12.83
C ALA A 284 -3.76 15.46 12.91
N THR A 285 -4.40 16.57 12.54
CA THR A 285 -3.82 17.92 12.62
C THR A 285 -3.65 18.36 14.09
N GLU A 286 -4.67 18.16 14.93
CA GLU A 286 -4.64 18.50 16.36
C GLU A 286 -3.56 17.74 17.14
N TYR A 287 -3.38 16.46 16.84
CA TYR A 287 -2.38 15.60 17.47
C TYR A 287 -0.97 15.76 16.87
N GLY A 288 -0.81 16.60 15.83
CA GLY A 288 0.49 16.95 15.26
C GLY A 288 1.27 15.75 14.72
N VAL A 289 0.59 14.84 14.00
CA VAL A 289 1.28 13.77 13.27
C VAL A 289 1.99 14.35 12.04
N ASP A 290 3.03 13.68 11.55
CA ASP A 290 3.89 14.24 10.48
C ASP A 290 3.27 14.11 9.08
N GLY A 291 2.22 13.30 8.96
CA GLY A 291 1.45 13.14 7.74
C GLY A 291 0.32 12.14 7.89
N VAL A 292 -0.50 12.04 6.86
CA VAL A 292 -1.65 11.14 6.82
C VAL A 292 -1.68 10.41 5.49
N LEU A 293 -2.13 9.16 5.51
CA LEU A 293 -2.42 8.39 4.31
C LEU A 293 -3.92 8.08 4.27
N ILE A 294 -4.63 8.78 3.37
CA ILE A 294 -6.02 8.47 3.05
C ILE A 294 -6.01 7.13 2.31
N SER A 295 -6.55 6.13 2.98
CA SER A 295 -6.51 4.74 2.55
C SER A 295 -7.75 4.04 3.05
N ASN A 296 -8.26 3.13 2.25
CA ASN A 296 -9.24 2.15 2.70
C ASN A 296 -8.72 0.71 2.67
N HIS A 297 -7.40 0.59 2.85
CA HIS A 297 -6.66 -0.65 2.75
C HIS A 297 -6.85 -1.36 1.39
N GLY A 298 -7.13 -0.59 0.34
CA GLY A 298 -7.44 -1.11 -0.99
C GLY A 298 -8.74 -1.89 -1.06
N GLY A 299 -9.76 -1.50 -0.27
CA GLY A 299 -11.08 -2.15 -0.20
C GLY A 299 -11.08 -3.48 0.54
N ARG A 300 -10.14 -3.71 1.47
CA ARG A 300 -9.90 -5.00 2.13
C ARG A 300 -10.43 -5.09 3.57
N GLN A 301 -11.00 -4.00 4.08
CA GLN A 301 -11.39 -3.82 5.48
C GLN A 301 -12.91 -3.66 5.60
N LEU A 302 -13.41 -2.45 5.86
CA LEU A 302 -14.85 -2.18 5.85
C LEU A 302 -15.31 -1.97 4.40
N ASP A 303 -16.24 -2.81 3.92
CA ASP A 303 -16.85 -2.66 2.59
C ASP A 303 -18.08 -1.75 2.66
N GLY A 304 -18.32 -0.97 1.61
CA GLY A 304 -19.35 0.08 1.57
C GLY A 304 -18.88 1.45 2.08
N VAL A 305 -17.58 1.62 2.31
CA VAL A 305 -16.96 2.93 2.58
C VAL A 305 -16.62 3.66 1.29
N PRO A 306 -16.53 5.01 1.31
CA PRO A 306 -16.21 5.79 0.13
C PRO A 306 -14.86 5.44 -0.51
N ALA A 307 -14.74 5.73 -1.81
CA ALA A 307 -13.47 5.71 -2.51
C ALA A 307 -12.51 6.76 -1.95
N THR A 308 -11.21 6.41 -1.87
CA THR A 308 -10.20 7.28 -1.24
C THR A 308 -10.03 8.62 -1.94
N ILE A 309 -10.20 8.68 -3.27
CA ILE A 309 -10.12 9.93 -4.03
C ILE A 309 -11.26 10.92 -3.69
N ASP A 310 -12.44 10.41 -3.31
CA ASP A 310 -13.56 11.23 -2.86
C ASP A 310 -13.32 11.76 -1.44
N VAL A 311 -12.74 10.92 -0.56
CA VAL A 311 -12.29 11.35 0.77
C VAL A 311 -11.20 12.42 0.65
N LEU A 312 -10.24 12.26 -0.27
CA LEU A 312 -9.19 13.26 -0.51
C LEU A 312 -9.77 14.62 -0.88
N ARG A 313 -10.76 14.65 -1.78
CA ARG A 313 -11.44 15.89 -2.18
C ARG A 313 -12.04 16.64 -0.97
N GLN A 314 -12.54 15.92 0.03
CA GLN A 314 -13.13 16.47 1.25
C GLN A 314 -12.07 16.88 2.28
N CYS A 315 -11.03 16.07 2.46
CA CYS A 315 -10.04 16.27 3.52
C CYS A 315 -8.95 17.28 3.16
N ALA A 316 -8.55 17.39 1.88
CA ALA A 316 -7.48 18.31 1.48
C ALA A 316 -7.77 19.79 1.82
N PRO A 317 -9.00 20.32 1.62
CA PRO A 317 -9.35 21.65 2.09
C PRO A 317 -9.27 21.84 3.61
N VAL A 318 -9.50 20.77 4.39
CA VAL A 318 -9.45 20.80 5.86
C VAL A 318 -8.01 20.82 6.36
N ALA A 319 -7.14 20.00 5.76
CA ALA A 319 -5.72 20.04 6.05
C ALA A 319 -5.10 21.40 5.68
N ALA A 320 -5.59 22.05 4.60
CA ALA A 320 -5.17 23.38 4.17
C ALA A 320 -3.64 23.58 4.08
N GLY A 321 -2.91 22.50 3.79
CA GLY A 321 -1.44 22.49 3.74
C GLY A 321 -0.72 22.40 5.10
N ALA A 322 -1.44 22.33 6.22
CA ALA A 322 -0.87 22.18 7.56
C ALA A 322 -0.21 20.80 7.78
N ILE A 323 -0.71 19.77 7.09
CA ILE A 323 -0.22 18.39 7.18
C ILE A 323 -0.17 17.77 5.77
N PRO A 324 0.93 17.08 5.40
CA PRO A 324 0.99 16.43 4.10
C PRO A 324 0.05 15.22 4.03
N ILE A 325 -0.70 15.12 2.94
CA ILE A 325 -1.63 14.03 2.66
C ILE A 325 -1.02 13.12 1.61
N ALA A 326 -0.96 11.82 1.87
CA ALA A 326 -0.73 10.79 0.88
C ALA A 326 -2.04 10.08 0.55
N LEU A 327 -2.10 9.44 -0.62
CA LEU A 327 -3.26 8.68 -1.09
C LEU A 327 -2.85 7.26 -1.52
N ASP A 328 -3.64 6.26 -1.16
CA ASP A 328 -3.66 4.96 -1.85
C ASP A 328 -5.07 4.55 -2.25
N GLY A 329 -5.20 3.39 -2.90
CA GLY A 329 -6.48 2.84 -3.34
C GLY A 329 -6.80 3.20 -4.80
N GLY A 330 -7.05 2.19 -5.63
CA GLY A 330 -7.60 2.37 -6.97
C GLY A 330 -6.69 2.90 -8.07
N ILE A 331 -5.50 3.44 -7.78
CA ILE A 331 -4.58 3.99 -8.80
C ILE A 331 -4.14 2.90 -9.78
N ARG A 332 -4.40 3.10 -11.08
CA ARG A 332 -3.97 2.18 -12.16
C ARG A 332 -3.33 2.88 -13.35
N ARG A 333 -3.48 4.20 -13.44
CA ARG A 333 -3.01 5.01 -14.57
C ARG A 333 -2.20 6.21 -14.13
N GLY A 334 -1.35 6.73 -15.01
CA GLY A 334 -0.69 8.02 -14.82
C GLY A 334 -1.69 9.17 -14.60
N THR A 335 -2.87 9.14 -15.22
CA THR A 335 -3.93 10.13 -14.98
C THR A 335 -4.52 10.09 -13.58
N ASP A 336 -4.45 8.94 -12.90
CA ASP A 336 -4.98 8.80 -11.53
C ASP A 336 -4.04 9.50 -10.55
N ILE A 337 -2.73 9.33 -10.75
CA ILE A 337 -1.68 10.07 -10.02
C ILE A 337 -1.89 11.57 -10.21
N PHE A 338 -2.08 12.03 -11.46
CA PHE A 338 -2.35 13.44 -11.75
C PHE A 338 -3.57 13.97 -10.98
N LYS A 339 -4.70 13.24 -11.00
CA LYS A 339 -5.93 13.66 -10.32
C LYS A 339 -5.75 13.71 -8.81
N ALA A 340 -5.06 12.72 -8.22
CA ALA A 340 -4.77 12.70 -6.79
C ALA A 340 -3.94 13.92 -6.37
N LEU A 341 -2.86 14.22 -7.10
CA LEU A 341 -2.01 15.38 -6.82
C LEU A 341 -2.78 16.70 -6.96
N ALA A 342 -3.54 16.85 -8.05
CA ALA A 342 -4.38 18.03 -8.26
C ALA A 342 -5.45 18.22 -7.16
N LEU A 343 -5.92 17.14 -6.56
CA LEU A 343 -6.88 17.18 -5.46
C LEU A 343 -6.27 17.48 -4.09
N GLY A 344 -4.93 17.54 -3.99
CA GLY A 344 -4.21 17.93 -2.79
C GLY A 344 -3.41 16.80 -2.12
N ALA A 345 -3.25 15.64 -2.76
CA ALA A 345 -2.25 14.68 -2.31
C ALA A 345 -0.84 15.23 -2.60
N SER A 346 0.07 15.06 -1.65
CA SER A 346 1.51 15.31 -1.84
C SER A 346 2.19 14.21 -2.65
N HIS A 347 1.75 12.96 -2.46
CA HIS A 347 2.22 11.79 -3.19
C HIS A 347 1.22 10.63 -3.04
N CYS A 348 1.44 9.57 -3.81
CA CYS A 348 0.59 8.39 -3.83
C CYS A 348 1.34 7.11 -3.43
N PHE A 349 0.61 6.07 -3.06
CA PHE A 349 1.13 4.71 -2.88
C PHE A 349 0.35 3.69 -3.73
N VAL A 350 1.04 2.66 -4.20
CA VAL A 350 0.43 1.50 -4.88
C VAL A 350 0.82 0.19 -4.19
N GLY A 351 -0.18 -0.63 -3.85
CA GLY A 351 0.02 -1.94 -3.20
C GLY A 351 0.04 -3.10 -4.21
N ARG A 352 -1.08 -3.34 -4.90
CA ARG A 352 -1.22 -4.52 -5.79
C ARG A 352 -0.32 -4.49 -7.03
N ILE A 353 0.00 -3.30 -7.55
CA ILE A 353 0.79 -3.16 -8.78
C ILE A 353 2.19 -3.80 -8.64
N PRO A 354 2.99 -3.47 -7.59
CA PRO A 354 4.23 -4.18 -7.28
C PRO A 354 4.06 -5.70 -7.17
N ILE A 355 2.96 -6.19 -6.58
CA ILE A 355 2.70 -7.63 -6.45
C ILE A 355 2.48 -8.29 -7.81
N TRP A 356 1.69 -7.67 -8.69
CA TRP A 356 1.50 -8.17 -10.05
C TRP A 356 2.79 -8.15 -10.86
N GLY A 357 3.59 -7.09 -10.71
CA GLY A 357 4.94 -7.00 -11.29
C GLY A 357 5.84 -8.13 -10.81
N LEU A 358 5.88 -8.34 -9.49
CA LEU A 358 6.67 -9.38 -8.84
C LEU A 358 6.28 -10.77 -9.33
N ALA A 359 4.98 -11.06 -9.41
CA ALA A 359 4.45 -12.31 -9.94
C ALA A 359 4.72 -12.48 -11.45
N TYR A 360 4.71 -11.39 -12.20
CA TYR A 360 4.95 -11.43 -13.63
C TYR A 360 6.38 -11.84 -13.95
N ASN A 361 7.36 -11.11 -13.41
CA ASN A 361 8.77 -11.34 -13.71
C ASN A 361 9.71 -10.78 -12.64
N GLY A 362 9.45 -11.07 -11.36
CA GLY A 362 10.37 -10.70 -10.29
C GLY A 362 10.57 -9.18 -10.17
N GLN A 363 11.82 -8.75 -9.95
CA GLN A 363 12.19 -7.34 -9.85
C GLN A 363 11.85 -6.59 -11.15
N GLU A 364 12.18 -7.17 -12.31
CA GLU A 364 12.01 -6.57 -13.63
C GLU A 364 10.53 -6.29 -13.95
N GLY A 365 9.61 -7.14 -13.46
CA GLY A 365 8.18 -6.91 -13.63
C GLY A 365 7.66 -5.72 -12.82
N ILE A 366 8.24 -5.44 -11.65
CA ILE A 366 7.93 -4.23 -10.86
C ILE A 366 8.46 -2.99 -11.59
N GLU A 367 9.71 -3.05 -12.07
CA GLU A 367 10.33 -1.96 -12.83
C GLU A 367 9.56 -1.65 -14.11
N LEU A 368 9.06 -2.67 -14.82
CA LEU A 368 8.18 -2.51 -15.98
C LEU A 368 6.89 -1.76 -15.60
N ALA A 369 6.25 -2.12 -14.49
CA ALA A 369 5.03 -1.48 -14.02
C ALA A 369 5.24 0.03 -13.77
N PHE A 370 6.32 0.38 -13.08
CA PHE A 370 6.65 1.78 -12.80
C PHE A 370 7.07 2.52 -14.05
N LYS A 371 7.78 1.88 -14.98
CA LYS A 371 8.13 2.49 -16.28
C LYS A 371 6.88 2.87 -17.08
N ILE A 372 5.87 2.01 -17.08
CA ILE A 372 4.55 2.30 -17.69
C ILE A 372 3.90 3.51 -17.00
N LEU A 373 3.80 3.50 -15.67
CA LEU A 373 3.16 4.59 -14.92
C LEU A 373 3.89 5.92 -15.06
N MET A 374 5.23 5.93 -15.05
CA MET A 374 6.03 7.13 -15.27
C MET A 374 5.78 7.71 -16.66
N HIS A 375 5.71 6.88 -17.70
CA HIS A 375 5.40 7.34 -19.04
C HIS A 375 3.97 7.86 -19.15
N GLU A 376 2.98 7.11 -18.66
CA GLU A 376 1.58 7.56 -18.67
C GLU A 376 1.41 8.88 -17.91
N PHE A 377 2.09 9.05 -16.77
CA PHE A 377 2.02 10.27 -15.98
C PHE A 377 2.67 11.45 -16.70
N LYS A 378 3.86 11.25 -17.29
CA LYS A 378 4.52 12.27 -18.11
C LYS A 378 3.65 12.71 -19.29
N VAL A 379 3.02 11.76 -19.98
CA VAL A 379 2.09 12.03 -21.08
C VAL A 379 0.86 12.78 -20.58
N ALA A 380 0.28 12.36 -19.45
CA ALA A 380 -0.87 13.05 -18.85
C ALA A 380 -0.54 14.50 -18.50
N MET A 381 0.61 14.76 -17.88
CA MET A 381 1.11 16.11 -17.57
C MET A 381 1.31 16.95 -18.84
N ALA A 382 2.02 16.42 -19.83
CA ALA A 382 2.26 17.10 -21.10
C ALA A 382 0.94 17.46 -21.83
N LEU A 383 0.02 16.51 -21.93
CA LEU A 383 -1.28 16.73 -22.59
C LEU A 383 -2.20 17.64 -21.77
N ALA A 384 -2.03 17.71 -20.45
CA ALA A 384 -2.72 18.68 -19.61
C ALA A 384 -2.13 20.10 -19.71
N GLY A 385 -0.98 20.28 -20.38
CA GLY A 385 -0.25 21.54 -20.42
C GLY A 385 0.35 21.90 -19.06
N THR A 386 0.86 20.90 -18.33
CA THR A 386 1.44 21.03 -16.99
C THR A 386 2.85 20.45 -17.02
N VAL A 387 3.88 21.26 -16.74
CA VAL A 387 5.30 20.83 -16.77
C VAL A 387 5.90 20.59 -15.39
N SER A 388 5.26 21.15 -14.37
CA SER A 388 5.52 21.05 -12.94
C SER A 388 4.21 21.41 -12.20
N ASP A 389 4.21 21.44 -10.86
CA ASP A 389 3.15 22.01 -10.01
C ASP A 389 1.71 21.75 -10.48
N ILE A 390 1.20 20.57 -10.13
CA ILE A 390 -0.16 20.17 -10.47
C ILE A 390 -1.15 20.83 -9.51
N THR A 391 -2.05 21.67 -10.04
CA THR A 391 -2.98 22.47 -9.25
C THR A 391 -4.44 22.04 -9.43
N ARG A 392 -5.28 22.36 -8.44
CA ARG A 392 -6.70 21.98 -8.37
C ARG A 392 -7.55 22.51 -9.53
N ASP A 393 -7.20 23.66 -10.10
CA ASP A 393 -7.88 24.26 -11.26
C ASP A 393 -7.61 23.51 -12.58
N ARG A 394 -6.87 22.40 -12.53
CA ARG A 394 -6.75 21.39 -13.60
C ARG A 394 -7.80 20.29 -13.52
N ILE A 395 -8.68 20.31 -12.52
CA ILE A 395 -9.72 19.29 -12.37
C ILE A 395 -11.12 19.89 -12.49
N SER A 396 -11.95 19.19 -13.24
CA SER A 396 -13.37 19.40 -13.35
C SER A 396 -14.11 18.14 -12.90
N TYR A 397 -15.35 18.29 -12.43
CA TYR A 397 -16.21 17.17 -12.08
C TYR A 397 -17.65 17.45 -12.52
N LYS A 398 -18.43 16.38 -12.72
CA LYS A 398 -19.84 16.50 -13.07
C LYS A 398 -20.67 16.66 -11.80
N LYS A 399 -21.44 17.74 -11.69
CA LYS A 399 -22.42 17.95 -10.62
C LYS A 399 -23.60 16.98 -10.77
N SER A 400 -24.43 16.87 -9.73
CA SER A 400 -25.65 16.05 -9.74
C SER A 400 -26.65 16.47 -10.83
N ASP A 401 -26.69 17.77 -11.17
CA ASP A 401 -27.49 18.32 -12.27
C ASP A 401 -26.91 18.04 -13.67
N GLY A 402 -25.76 17.36 -13.73
CA GLY A 402 -25.06 17.00 -14.96
C GLY A 402 -24.13 18.07 -15.52
N THR A 403 -24.04 19.25 -14.90
CA THR A 403 -23.16 20.34 -15.33
C THR A 403 -21.71 20.04 -14.96
N LEU A 404 -20.79 20.33 -15.87
CA LEU A 404 -19.36 20.27 -15.58
C LEU A 404 -18.94 21.50 -14.78
N ALA A 405 -18.34 21.30 -13.62
CA ALA A 405 -17.83 22.37 -12.76
C ALA A 405 -16.33 22.21 -12.53
N ARG A 406 -15.61 23.33 -12.49
CA ARG A 406 -14.23 23.36 -12.00
C ARG A 406 -14.23 23.25 -10.48
N LEU A 407 -13.17 22.66 -9.95
CA LEU A 407 -12.96 22.45 -8.52
C LEU A 407 -12.35 23.63 -7.78
#